data_AF-A0A1I2II38-F1
#
_entry.id   AF-A0A1I2II38-F1
#
_cell.length_a   1.000
_cell.length_b   1.000
_cell.length_c   1.000
_cell.angle_alpha   90.00
_cell.angle_beta   90.00
_cell.angle_gamma   90.00
#
_symmetry.space_group_name_H-M   'P 1'
#
loop_
_entity.id
_entity.type
_entity.pdbx_description
1 polymer ?
#
loop_
_entity_poly.entity_id
_entity_poly.type
_entity_poly.pdbx_seq_one_letter_code
_entity_poly.pdbx_strand_id
1 'polypeptide(L)'
;MSELTLPLLLSFDAGPWHEAADRWQRLVQSVDDATDQLISGVRDLAFAWPDGAGSAATFQESTAALGEVDNTYGPARRIQQAMDQHAYAMSALRQQAESIVEAARQAGRRTT
;
A
#
# COMPACT_ATOMS: atom_id res chain seq x y z
N MET A 1 12.56 18.83 -7.73
CA MET A 1 11.58 18.09 -8.57
C MET A 1 12.37 17.49 -9.71
N SER A 2 12.39 16.15 -9.85
CA SER A 2 13.11 15.50 -10.95
C SER A 2 12.38 15.82 -12.26
N GLU A 3 13.10 16.29 -13.27
CA GLU A 3 12.51 16.60 -14.58
C GLU A 3 12.13 15.28 -15.27
N LEU A 4 10.83 14.98 -15.30
CA LEU A 4 10.31 13.85 -16.06
C LEU A 4 10.54 14.12 -17.55
N THR A 5 11.40 13.33 -18.19
CA THR A 5 11.66 13.44 -19.63
C THR A 5 10.83 12.43 -20.42
N LEU A 6 10.58 12.73 -21.70
CA LEU A 6 9.84 11.82 -22.59
C LEU A 6 10.49 10.42 -22.68
N PRO A 7 11.83 10.26 -22.80
CA PRO A 7 12.46 8.94 -22.75
C PRO A 7 12.23 8.21 -21.43
N LEU A 8 12.31 8.91 -20.29
CA LEU A 8 12.07 8.30 -18.97
C LEU A 8 10.63 7.81 -18.85
N LEU A 9 9.66 8.62 -19.30
CA LEU A 9 8.25 8.24 -19.30
C LEU A 9 7.96 7.03 -20.20
N LEU A 10 8.55 6.98 -21.40
CA LEU A 10 8.39 5.85 -22.32
C LEU A 10 9.06 4.57 -21.80
N SER A 11 10.12 4.70 -20.99
CA SER A 11 10.78 3.58 -20.32
C SER A 11 10.12 3.14 -19.02
N PHE A 12 9.08 3.85 -18.56
CA PHE A 12 8.45 3.55 -17.28
C PHE A 12 7.80 2.16 -17.28
N ASP A 13 8.13 1.38 -16.26
CA ASP A 13 7.55 0.07 -16.00
C ASP A 13 6.68 0.12 -14.73
N ALA A 14 5.38 -0.13 -14.90
CA ALA A 14 4.40 -0.14 -13.83
C ALA A 14 4.40 -1.45 -13.03
N GLY A 15 4.94 -2.54 -13.59
CA GLY A 15 4.91 -3.88 -12.99
C GLY A 15 5.44 -3.91 -11.55
N PRO A 16 6.68 -3.45 -11.30
CA PRO A 16 7.25 -3.41 -9.96
C PRO A 16 6.46 -2.56 -8.95
N TRP A 17 5.75 -1.53 -9.41
CA TRP A 17 4.93 -0.68 -8.56
C TRP A 17 3.64 -1.37 -8.13
N HIS A 18 2.96 -2.06 -9.05
CA HIS A 18 1.79 -2.87 -8.71
C HIS A 18 2.19 -4.04 -7.81
N GLU A 19 3.30 -4.74 -8.09
CA GLU A 19 3.80 -5.80 -7.21
C GLU A 19 4.11 -5.29 -5.78
N ALA A 20 4.67 -4.09 -5.66
CA ALA A 20 4.90 -3.47 -4.38
C ALA A 20 3.58 -3.10 -3.67
N ALA A 21 2.61 -2.54 -4.40
CA ALA A 21 1.29 -2.25 -3.88
C ALA A 21 0.59 -3.52 -3.35
N ASP A 22 0.68 -4.65 -4.07
CA ASP A 22 0.12 -5.94 -3.65
C ASP A 22 0.77 -6.47 -2.36
N ARG A 23 2.07 -6.25 -2.17
CA ARG A 23 2.77 -6.60 -0.93
C ARG A 23 2.28 -5.74 0.23
N TRP A 24 2.11 -4.44 0.02
CA TRP A 24 1.54 -3.55 1.02
C TRP A 24 0.08 -3.89 1.34
N GLN A 25 -0.73 -4.27 0.35
CA GLN A 25 -2.09 -4.74 0.58
C GLN A 25 -2.14 -5.99 1.47
N ARG A 26 -1.24 -6.96 1.21
CA ARG A 26 -1.12 -8.15 2.07
C ARG A 26 -0.71 -7.80 3.49
N LEU A 27 0.17 -6.82 3.67
CA LEU A 27 0.54 -6.33 5.00
C LEU A 27 -0.67 -5.70 5.71
N VAL A 28 -1.45 -4.85 5.01
CA VAL A 28 -2.67 -4.26 5.56
C VAL A 28 -3.64 -5.33 6.04
N GLN A 29 -3.88 -6.38 5.23
CA GLN A 29 -4.73 -7.50 5.62
C GLN A 29 -4.18 -8.24 6.85
N SER A 30 -2.88 -8.49 6.89
CA SER A 30 -2.26 -9.19 8.02
C SER A 30 -2.35 -8.39 9.33
N VAL A 31 -2.26 -7.06 9.25
CA VAL A 31 -2.44 -6.17 10.41
C VAL A 31 -3.88 -6.17 10.90
N ASP A 32 -4.84 -6.14 9.97
CA ASP A 32 -6.28 -6.24 10.27
C ASP A 32 -6.61 -7.56 10.97
N ASP A 33 -6.17 -8.68 10.40
CA ASP A 33 -6.36 -10.02 10.97
C ASP A 33 -5.71 -10.16 12.36
N ALA A 34 -4.50 -9.59 12.55
CA ALA A 34 -3.81 -9.59 13.83
C ALA A 34 -4.54 -8.75 14.88
N THR A 35 -5.13 -7.62 14.46
CA THR A 35 -5.93 -6.75 15.33
C THR A 35 -7.17 -7.51 15.82
N ASP A 36 -7.90 -8.17 14.92
CA ASP A 36 -9.08 -8.96 15.27
C ASP A 36 -8.76 -10.11 16.24
N GLN A 37 -7.63 -10.78 16.02
CA GLN A 37 -7.16 -11.84 16.92
C GLN A 37 -6.81 -11.30 18.31
N LEU A 38 -6.13 -10.15 18.38
CA LEU A 38 -5.79 -9.50 19.65
C LEU A 38 -7.04 -9.02 20.40
N ILE A 39 -8.01 -8.40 19.71
CA ILE A 39 -9.30 -8.00 20.31
C ILE A 39 -9.99 -9.21 20.94
N SER A 40 -10.06 -10.31 20.18
CA SER A 40 -10.69 -11.55 20.64
C SER A 40 -9.95 -12.13 21.86
N GLY A 41 -8.62 -12.20 21.81
CA GLY A 41 -7.79 -12.70 22.90
C GLY A 41 -7.89 -11.87 24.18
N VAL A 42 -7.89 -10.53 24.06
CA VAL A 42 -8.07 -9.62 25.21
C VAL A 42 -9.44 -9.78 25.84
N ARG A 43 -10.48 -9.95 25.01
CA ARG A 43 -11.83 -10.20 25.50
C ARG A 43 -11.92 -11.53 26.26
N ASP A 44 -11.31 -12.58 25.73
CA ASP A 44 -11.35 -13.92 26.33
C ASP A 44 -10.51 -14.01 27.60
N LEU A 45 -9.42 -13.22 27.70
CA LEU A 45 -8.60 -13.10 28.91
C LEU A 45 -9.42 -12.68 30.13
N ALA A 46 -10.36 -11.74 29.96
CA ALA A 46 -11.23 -11.27 31.05
C ALA A 46 -12.12 -12.38 31.63
N PHE A 47 -12.41 -13.44 30.85
CA PHE A 47 -13.17 -14.61 31.31
C PHE A 47 -12.27 -15.70 31.88
N ALA A 48 -11.12 -15.95 31.24
CA ALA A 48 -10.20 -17.01 31.63
C ALA A 48 -9.39 -16.67 32.89
N TRP A 49 -9.07 -15.39 33.08
CA TRP A 49 -8.30 -14.88 34.21
C TRP A 49 -8.82 -13.52 34.65
N PRO A 50 -9.95 -13.46 35.38
CA PRO A 50 -10.69 -12.22 35.62
C PRO A 50 -9.96 -11.22 36.53
N ASP A 51 -9.23 -11.71 37.53
CA ASP A 51 -8.75 -10.87 38.64
C ASP A 51 -7.28 -11.12 39.00
N GLY A 52 -6.70 -10.13 39.70
CA GLY A 52 -5.35 -10.18 40.26
C GLY A 52 -4.35 -9.32 39.51
N ALA A 53 -3.22 -9.01 40.16
CA ALA A 53 -2.20 -8.10 39.61
C ALA A 53 -1.63 -8.59 38.26
N GLY A 54 -1.46 -9.91 38.08
CA GLY A 54 -0.99 -10.49 36.82
C GLY A 54 -2.00 -10.35 35.69
N SER A 55 -3.30 -10.54 35.97
CA SER A 55 -4.37 -10.33 34.99
C SER A 55 -4.45 -8.86 34.56
N ALA A 56 -4.45 -7.93 35.52
CA ALA A 56 -4.49 -6.49 35.25
C ALA A 56 -3.29 -6.03 34.41
N ALA A 57 -2.07 -6.50 34.73
CA ALA A 57 -0.87 -6.20 33.95
C ALA A 57 -0.98 -6.76 32.53
N THR A 58 -1.44 -8.01 32.38
CA THR A 58 -1.60 -8.64 31.06
C THR A 58 -2.62 -7.89 30.19
N PHE A 59 -3.74 -7.44 30.78
CA PHE A 59 -4.75 -6.64 30.09
C PHE A 59 -4.17 -5.30 29.61
N GLN A 60 -3.39 -4.62 30.45
CA GLN A 60 -2.73 -3.36 30.10
C GLN A 60 -1.74 -3.54 28.94
N GLU A 61 -0.85 -4.52 29.02
CA GLU A 61 0.13 -4.81 27.97
C GLU A 61 -0.55 -5.20 26.65
N SER A 62 -1.61 -6.01 26.72
CA SER A 62 -2.34 -6.41 25.52
C SER A 62 -3.07 -5.24 24.85
N THR A 63 -3.59 -4.30 25.65
CA THR A 63 -4.20 -3.06 25.14
C THR A 63 -3.16 -2.15 24.49
N ALA A 64 -1.96 -2.06 25.06
CA ALA A 64 -0.86 -1.32 24.46
C ALA A 64 -0.45 -1.93 23.11
N ALA A 65 -0.28 -3.25 23.05
CA ALA A 65 0.03 -3.98 21.82
C ALA A 65 -1.05 -3.77 20.74
N LEU A 66 -2.33 -3.77 21.12
CA LEU A 66 -3.43 -3.45 20.20
C LEU A 66 -3.24 -2.07 19.56
N GLY A 67 -2.92 -1.06 20.37
CA GLY A 67 -2.68 0.30 19.86
C GLY A 67 -1.49 0.37 18.91
N GLU A 68 -0.41 -0.37 19.16
CA GLU A 68 0.74 -0.42 18.26
C GLU A 68 0.40 -1.05 16.90
N VAL A 69 -0.37 -2.15 16.91
CA VAL A 69 -0.78 -2.84 15.69
C VAL A 69 -1.74 -1.96 14.87
N ASP A 70 -2.75 -1.37 15.50
CA ASP A 70 -3.72 -0.48 14.82
C ASP A 70 -3.03 0.74 14.18
N ASN A 71 -2.04 1.32 14.87
CA ASN A 71 -1.24 2.44 14.35
C ASN A 71 -0.44 2.08 13.09
N THR A 72 -0.24 0.80 12.79
CA THR A 72 0.47 0.33 11.59
C THR A 72 -0.44 0.28 10.36
N TYR A 73 -1.74 0.06 10.55
CA TYR A 73 -2.72 -0.11 9.46
C TYR A 73 -2.78 1.12 8.54
N GLY A 74 -2.99 2.30 9.14
CA GLY A 74 -3.16 3.55 8.40
C GLY A 74 -1.99 3.90 7.48
N PRO A 75 -0.73 3.91 7.99
CA PRO A 75 0.46 4.08 7.18
C PRO A 75 0.60 3.06 6.05
N ALA A 76 0.43 1.76 6.34
CA ALA A 76 0.55 0.70 5.34
C ALA A 76 -0.45 0.88 4.19
N ARG A 77 -1.70 1.21 4.52
CA ARG A 77 -2.77 1.47 3.54
C ARG A 77 -2.46 2.69 2.67
N ARG A 78 -1.94 3.77 3.25
CA ARG A 78 -1.57 4.97 2.46
C ARG A 78 -0.43 4.68 1.49
N ILE A 79 0.56 3.87 1.89
CA ILE A 79 1.67 3.50 1.01
C ILE A 79 1.17 2.63 -0.14
N GLN A 80 0.32 1.63 0.13
CA GLN A 80 -0.33 0.81 -0.90
C GLN A 80 -1.02 1.69 -1.94
N GLN A 81 -1.89 2.60 -1.49
CA GLN A 81 -2.66 3.48 -2.37
C GLN A 81 -1.77 4.40 -3.20
N ALA A 82 -0.72 4.96 -2.59
CA ALA A 82 0.20 5.86 -3.28
C ALA A 82 0.97 5.14 -4.40
N MET A 83 1.43 3.90 -4.14
CA MET A 83 2.13 3.11 -5.15
C MET A 83 1.23 2.75 -6.32
N ASP A 84 0.01 2.29 -6.04
CA ASP A 84 -0.94 1.89 -7.06
C ASP A 84 -1.39 3.09 -7.91
N GLN A 85 -1.73 4.21 -7.27
CA GLN A 85 -2.07 5.46 -7.96
C GLN A 85 -0.93 5.98 -8.83
N HIS A 86 0.31 5.89 -8.35
CA HIS A 86 1.48 6.29 -9.14
C HIS A 86 1.64 5.41 -10.38
N ALA A 87 1.53 4.08 -10.23
CA ALA A 87 1.61 3.13 -11.34
C ALA A 87 0.55 3.38 -12.41
N TYR A 88 -0.71 3.62 -11.98
CA TYR A 88 -1.81 3.95 -12.89
C TYR A 88 -1.58 5.27 -13.62
N ALA A 89 -1.21 6.33 -12.90
CA ALA A 89 -0.99 7.65 -13.48
C ALA A 89 0.15 7.62 -14.52
N MET A 90 1.26 6.96 -14.18
CA MET A 90 2.41 6.86 -15.08
C MET A 90 2.13 5.98 -16.30
N SER A 91 1.37 4.90 -16.15
CA SER A 91 0.90 4.08 -17.28
C SER A 91 0.03 4.89 -18.25
N ALA A 92 -0.90 5.68 -17.73
CA ALA A 92 -1.75 6.54 -18.55
C ALA A 92 -0.95 7.61 -19.30
N LEU A 93 0.01 8.25 -18.63
CA LEU A 93 0.91 9.22 -19.25
C LEU A 93 1.79 8.58 -20.33
N ARG A 94 2.32 7.37 -20.09
CA ARG A 94 3.11 6.63 -21.06
C ARG A 94 2.28 6.30 -22.31
N GLN A 95 1.05 5.83 -22.15
CA GLN A 95 0.17 5.52 -23.27
C GLN A 95 -0.14 6.77 -24.12
N GLN A 96 -0.35 7.92 -23.48
CA GLN A 96 -0.51 9.20 -24.20
C GLN A 96 0.75 9.58 -24.98
N ALA A 97 1.92 9.44 -24.36
CA ALA A 97 3.20 9.72 -25.01
C ALA A 97 3.47 8.81 -26.22
N GLU A 98 3.17 7.52 -26.11
CA GLU A 98 3.28 6.54 -27.21
C GLU A 98 2.38 6.93 -28.40
N SER A 99 1.14 7.35 -28.12
CA SER A 99 0.19 7.83 -29.14
C SER A 99 0.71 9.07 -29.89
N ILE A 100 1.28 10.04 -29.15
CA ILE A 100 1.86 11.26 -29.74
C ILE A 100 3.06 10.92 -30.63
N VAL A 101 3.96 10.04 -30.17
CA VAL A 101 5.13 9.60 -30.94
C VAL A 101 4.71 8.91 -32.24
N GLU A 102 3.69 8.05 -32.19
CA GLU A 102 3.22 7.34 -33.38
C GLU A 102 2.55 8.30 -34.38
N ALA A 103 1.74 9.25 -33.91
CA ALA A 103 1.15 10.29 -34.75
C ALA A 103 2.23 11.12 -35.46
N ALA A 104 3.29 11.52 -34.75
CA ALA A 104 4.41 12.26 -35.33
C ALA A 104 5.16 11.44 -36.40
N ARG A 105 5.39 10.14 -36.15
CA ARG A 105 6.01 9.22 -37.13
C ARG A 105 5.17 9.05 -38.40
N GLN A 106 3.84 9.03 -38.27
CA GLN A 106 2.94 8.93 -39.42
C GLN A 106 2.91 10.22 -40.24
N ALA A 107 2.92 11.39 -39.58
CA ALA A 107 2.99 12.68 -40.25
C ALA A 107 4.30 12.84 -41.05
N GLY A 108 5.45 12.50 -40.44
CA GLY A 108 6.75 12.57 -41.11
C GLY A 108 6.86 11.66 -42.34
N ARG A 109 6.25 10.48 -42.31
CA ARG A 109 6.18 9.55 -43.46
C ARG A 109 5.32 10.05 -44.63
N ARG A 110 4.40 11.00 -44.39
CA ARG A 110 3.53 11.57 -45.45
C ARG A 110 4.17 12.76 -46.17
N THR A 111 5.23 13.34 -45.60
CA THR A 111 5.93 14.52 -46.15
C THR A 111 7.19 14.20 -46.95
N THR A 112 7.55 12.91 -47.05
CA THR A 112 8.65 12.36 -47.87
C THR A 112 8.07 11.49 -48.97
#